data_AF-A0A1J5A0F8-F1
#
_entry.id   AF-A0A1J5A0F8-F1
#
_cell.length_a   1.000
_cell.length_b   1.000
_cell.length_c   1.000
_cell.angle_alpha   90.00
_cell.angle_beta   90.00
_cell.angle_gamma   90.00
#
_symmetry.space_group_name_H-M   'P 1'
#
loop_
_entity.id
_entity.type
_entity.pdbx_description
1 polymer ?
#
loop_
_entity_poly.entity_id
_entity_poly.type
_entity_poly.pdbx_seq_one_letter_code
_entity_poly.pdbx_strand_id
1 'polypeptide(L)'
;MEAKFSTVTPSNPPVGTAYCLEAQNAASTALVSRCFDLTFQNYETGKSTNVDGFNLMLPYPPGVARIVLKKGATELAVRPVSAHAPVVNVLLPNGGETWAASGAYTITWTASDLDGGPLTYSVRALQPRWDELGPSLDCGHGHATGGQRG
;
A
#
# COMPACT_ATOMS: atom_id res chain seq x y z
N MET A 1 12.21 -21.05 -3.88
CA MET A 1 12.24 -19.99 -4.90
C MET A 1 12.57 -18.70 -4.15
N GLU A 2 13.84 -18.32 -4.09
CA GLU A 2 14.25 -17.06 -3.45
C GLU A 2 13.84 -15.90 -4.36
N ALA A 3 12.93 -15.06 -3.87
CA ALA A 3 12.69 -13.76 -4.47
C ALA A 3 13.94 -12.90 -4.21
N LYS A 4 14.79 -12.73 -5.22
CA LYS A 4 15.83 -11.69 -5.19
C LYS A 4 15.12 -10.34 -5.24
N PHE A 5 15.00 -9.68 -4.09
CA PHE A 5 14.57 -8.29 -4.04
C PHE A 5 15.65 -7.44 -4.73
N SER A 6 15.26 -6.78 -5.81
CA SER A 6 16.12 -5.87 -6.55
C SER A 6 16.44 -4.66 -5.66
N THR A 7 17.72 -4.41 -5.41
CA THR A 7 18.21 -3.26 -4.61
C THR A 7 18.39 -1.99 -5.44
N VAL A 8 17.86 -1.98 -6.67
CA VAL A 8 17.95 -0.83 -7.57
C VAL A 8 17.13 0.31 -6.96
N THR A 9 17.82 1.30 -6.38
CA THR A 9 17.22 2.57 -6.03
C THR A 9 16.62 3.17 -7.31
N PRO A 10 15.31 3.51 -7.31
CA PRO A 10 14.68 4.13 -8.47
C PRO A 10 15.51 5.32 -8.91
N SER A 11 16.05 5.24 -10.13
CA SER A 11 16.80 6.36 -10.68
C SER A 11 15.82 7.40 -11.16
N ASN A 12 16.19 8.62 -10.86
CA ASN A 12 15.41 9.79 -11.10
C ASN A 12 15.59 10.16 -12.59
N PRO A 13 14.54 10.55 -13.36
CA PRO A 13 14.66 10.78 -14.81
C PRO A 13 15.72 11.84 -15.11
N PRO A 14 16.36 11.82 -16.30
CA PRO A 14 17.33 12.84 -16.69
C PRO A 14 16.75 14.25 -16.51
N VAL A 15 17.62 15.20 -16.18
CA VAL A 15 17.21 16.60 -16.03
C VAL A 15 16.73 17.12 -17.38
N GLY A 16 15.56 17.77 -17.36
CA GLY A 16 14.91 18.37 -18.51
C GLY A 16 14.34 19.74 -18.17
N THR A 17 13.51 20.30 -19.05
CA THR A 17 13.04 21.69 -18.95
C THR A 17 11.54 21.87 -19.17
N ALA A 18 10.87 20.91 -19.80
CA ALA A 18 9.48 21.04 -20.19
C ALA A 18 8.51 20.86 -19.01
N TYR A 19 8.78 19.89 -18.14
CA TYR A 19 7.95 19.55 -16.98
C TYR A 19 8.75 19.69 -15.69
N CYS A 20 8.08 20.10 -14.61
CA CYS A 20 8.69 20.13 -13.28
C CYS A 20 7.72 19.54 -12.25
N LEU A 21 8.24 18.70 -11.35
CA LEU A 21 7.53 18.29 -10.14
C LEU A 21 8.08 19.13 -8.98
N GLU A 22 7.19 19.84 -8.31
CA GLU A 22 7.52 20.77 -7.23
C GLU A 22 6.85 20.35 -5.92
N ALA A 23 7.62 20.37 -4.83
CA ALA A 23 7.08 20.36 -3.49
C ALA A 23 7.02 21.81 -3.02
N GLN A 24 5.80 22.35 -2.86
CA GLN A 24 5.58 23.75 -2.55
C GLN A 24 5.00 23.93 -1.14
N ASN A 25 5.29 25.08 -0.54
CA ASN A 25 4.66 25.51 0.70
C ASN A 25 3.25 26.08 0.48
N ALA A 26 2.59 26.50 1.57
CA ALA A 26 1.24 27.08 1.52
C ALA A 26 1.16 28.40 0.73
N ALA A 27 2.28 29.12 0.57
CA ALA A 27 2.38 30.33 -0.23
C ALA A 27 2.72 30.03 -1.71
N SER A 28 2.56 28.79 -2.17
CA SER A 28 2.85 28.35 -3.54
C SER A 28 4.31 28.54 -3.97
N THR A 29 5.24 28.62 -3.02
CA THR A 29 6.68 28.71 -3.27
C THR A 29 7.28 27.32 -3.31
N ALA A 30 8.02 27.00 -4.37
CA ALA A 30 8.76 25.75 -4.47
C ALA A 30 9.86 25.67 -3.39
N LEU A 31 9.72 24.72 -2.47
CA LEU A 31 10.77 24.34 -1.52
C LEU A 31 11.76 23.38 -2.18
N VAL A 32 11.26 22.54 -3.09
CA VAL A 32 12.05 21.65 -3.93
C VAL A 32 11.42 21.65 -5.32
N SER A 33 12.25 21.67 -6.36
CA SER A 33 11.82 21.52 -7.75
C SER A 33 12.75 20.56 -8.48
N ARG A 34 12.17 19.69 -9.31
CA ARG A 34 12.93 18.83 -10.21
C ARG A 34 12.26 18.79 -11.57
N CYS A 35 13.00 19.22 -12.59
CA CYS A 35 12.51 19.27 -13.96
C CYS A 35 13.03 18.11 -14.80
N PHE A 36 12.19 17.65 -15.71
CA PHE A 36 12.39 16.49 -16.58
C PHE A 36 11.60 16.69 -17.88
N ASP A 37 11.96 15.93 -18.90
CA ASP A 37 11.23 15.91 -20.17
C ASP A 37 10.50 14.57 -20.34
N LEU A 38 9.35 14.63 -21.01
CA LEU A 38 8.59 13.47 -21.45
C LEU A 38 8.65 13.40 -22.97
N THR A 39 8.77 12.19 -23.52
CA THR A 39 8.96 12.01 -24.97
C THR A 39 7.68 11.66 -25.70
N PHE A 40 6.64 11.21 -24.97
CA PHE A 40 5.37 10.78 -25.55
C PHE A 40 5.59 9.73 -26.64
N GLN A 41 6.48 8.78 -26.36
CA GLN A 41 6.76 7.63 -27.22
C GLN A 41 6.54 6.35 -26.45
N ASN A 42 6.00 5.34 -27.12
CA ASN A 42 5.84 4.03 -26.55
C ASN A 42 7.24 3.41 -26.41
N TYR A 43 7.61 3.04 -25.18
CA TYR A 43 8.96 2.56 -24.88
C TYR A 43 9.38 1.33 -25.67
N GLU A 44 8.44 0.45 -26.05
CA GLU A 44 8.75 -0.78 -26.79
C GLU A 44 8.84 -0.55 -28.30
N THR A 45 7.99 0.32 -28.86
CA THR A 45 7.84 0.47 -30.32
C THR A 45 8.46 1.75 -30.88
N GLY A 46 8.82 2.72 -30.03
CA GLY A 46 9.31 4.04 -30.42
C GLY A 46 8.26 4.93 -31.12
N LYS A 47 7.01 4.46 -31.27
CA LYS A 47 5.95 5.22 -31.91
C LYS A 47 5.40 6.29 -30.97
N SER A 48 5.01 7.42 -31.54
CA SER A 48 4.35 8.50 -30.79
C SER A 48 3.05 8.03 -30.15
N THR A 49 2.78 8.55 -28.96
CA THR A 49 1.58 8.30 -28.15
C THR A 49 1.08 9.62 -27.55
N ASN A 50 -0.14 9.65 -27.05
CA ASN A 50 -0.70 10.78 -26.28
C ASN A 50 -0.57 10.61 -24.76
N VAL A 51 0.05 9.52 -24.29
CA VAL A 51 0.30 9.19 -22.90
C VAL A 51 1.79 8.87 -22.70
N ASP A 52 2.35 9.37 -21.61
CA ASP A 52 3.69 9.03 -21.14
C ASP A 52 3.67 8.98 -19.60
N GLY A 53 4.70 8.36 -19.00
CA GLY A 53 4.81 8.17 -17.57
C GLY A 53 6.16 8.62 -17.04
N PHE A 54 6.20 8.99 -15.76
CA PHE A 54 7.44 9.27 -15.04
C PHE A 54 7.40 8.64 -13.65
N ASN A 55 8.58 8.31 -13.13
CA ASN A 55 8.78 8.00 -11.71
C ASN A 55 9.85 8.94 -11.19
N LEU A 56 9.62 9.62 -10.08
CA LEU A 56 10.55 10.62 -9.56
C LEU A 56 10.52 10.62 -8.03
N MET A 57 11.68 10.46 -7.42
CA MET A 57 11.90 10.69 -6.00
C MET A 57 12.21 12.17 -5.78
N LEU A 58 11.39 12.82 -4.95
CA LEU A 58 11.54 14.21 -4.56
C LEU A 58 11.76 14.29 -3.04
N PRO A 59 12.80 14.99 -2.56
CA PRO A 59 12.94 15.28 -1.14
C PRO A 59 11.67 15.93 -0.56
N TYR A 60 11.32 15.55 0.66
CA TYR A 60 10.14 16.05 1.37
C TYR A 60 10.55 16.85 2.62
N PRO A 61 10.97 18.13 2.45
CA PRO A 61 11.36 18.96 3.60
C PRO A 61 10.14 19.36 4.44
N PRO A 62 10.35 19.80 5.70
CA PRO A 62 9.30 20.42 6.49
C PRO A 62 8.66 21.61 5.76
N GLY A 63 7.35 21.79 5.91
CA GLY A 63 6.61 22.93 5.34
C GLY A 63 6.04 22.70 3.94
N VAL A 64 6.20 21.52 3.35
CA VAL A 64 5.48 21.13 2.13
C VAL A 64 3.98 21.08 2.42
N ALA A 65 3.20 21.79 1.61
CA ALA A 65 1.74 21.84 1.69
C ALA A 65 1.07 21.26 0.44
N ARG A 66 1.77 21.21 -0.70
CA ARG A 66 1.25 20.64 -1.95
C ARG A 66 2.37 20.15 -2.87
N ILE A 67 2.10 19.06 -3.59
CA ILE A 67 2.91 18.56 -4.69
C ILE A 67 2.27 19.02 -6.00
N VAL A 68 3.04 19.66 -6.87
CA VAL A 68 2.55 20.28 -8.11
C VAL A 68 3.32 19.74 -9.30
N LEU A 69 2.61 19.23 -10.31
CA LEU A 69 3.16 18.94 -11.63
C LEU A 69 2.91 20.16 -12.53
N LYS A 70 3.97 20.70 -13.13
CA LYS A 70 3.91 21.87 -14.02
C LYS A 70 4.44 21.55 -15.40
N LYS A 71 3.94 22.30 -16.40
CA LYS A 71 4.54 22.43 -17.73
C LYS A 71 4.77 23.91 -18.02
N GLY A 72 6.04 24.33 -18.01
CA GLY A 72 6.38 25.76 -17.94
C GLY A 72 5.73 26.44 -16.73
N ALA A 73 4.95 27.50 -16.95
CA ALA A 73 4.25 28.22 -15.89
C ALA A 73 2.91 27.56 -15.47
N THR A 74 2.37 26.65 -16.26
CA THR A 74 1.04 26.07 -16.04
C THR A 74 1.08 24.91 -15.06
N GLU A 75 0.24 24.93 -14.02
CA GLU A 75 0.00 23.78 -13.15
C GLU A 75 -0.93 22.78 -13.87
N LEU A 76 -0.42 21.57 -14.11
CA LEU A 76 -1.18 20.49 -14.74
C LEU A 76 -1.92 19.64 -13.71
N ALA A 77 -1.34 19.45 -12.54
CA ALA A 77 -1.95 18.71 -11.43
C ALA A 77 -1.42 19.21 -10.08
N VAL A 78 -2.29 19.20 -9.08
CA VAL A 78 -1.97 19.55 -7.70
C VAL A 78 -2.46 18.44 -6.78
N ARG A 79 -1.59 17.99 -5.88
CA ARG A 79 -1.93 17.10 -4.79
C ARG A 79 -1.65 17.82 -3.46
N PRO A 80 -2.67 18.30 -2.73
CA PRO A 80 -2.45 18.86 -1.40
C PRO A 80 -1.96 17.79 -0.44
N VAL A 81 -1.13 18.20 0.51
CA VAL A 81 -0.80 17.39 1.68
C VAL A 81 -2.01 17.37 2.60
N SER A 82 -2.42 16.19 3.04
CA SER A 82 -3.53 16.05 4.00
C SER A 82 -3.15 16.70 5.33
N ALA A 83 -4.07 17.50 5.88
CA ALA A 83 -3.87 18.21 7.13
C ALA A 83 -4.16 17.31 8.34
N HIS A 84 -5.00 16.29 8.16
CA HIS A 84 -5.44 15.41 9.24
C HIS A 84 -5.35 13.95 8.80
N ALA A 85 -4.74 13.10 9.64
CA ALA A 85 -4.78 11.66 9.43
C ALA A 85 -6.22 11.14 9.55
N PRO A 86 -6.61 10.12 8.77
CA PRO A 86 -7.91 9.48 8.95
C PRO A 86 -7.94 8.73 10.29
N VAL A 87 -9.12 8.72 10.92
CA VAL A 87 -9.37 8.01 12.18
C VAL A 87 -10.15 6.74 11.88
N VAL A 88 -9.76 5.63 12.50
CA VAL A 88 -10.46 4.35 12.43
C VAL A 88 -10.66 3.84 13.86
N ASN A 89 -11.89 3.45 14.18
CA ASN A 89 -12.26 2.84 15.45
C ASN A 89 -12.92 1.49 15.19
N VAL A 90 -12.25 0.41 15.57
CA VAL A 90 -12.78 -0.95 15.44
C VAL A 90 -13.82 -1.17 16.53
N LEU A 91 -15.00 -1.64 16.14
CA LEU A 91 -16.08 -1.93 17.08
C LEU A 91 -16.06 -3.42 17.47
N LEU A 92 -15.98 -4.31 16.47
CA LEU A 92 -15.86 -5.76 16.67
C LEU A 92 -15.08 -6.41 15.51
N PRO A 93 -14.22 -7.40 15.76
CA PRO A 93 -13.65 -7.73 17.07
C PRO A 93 -12.74 -6.59 17.54
N ASN A 94 -12.75 -6.28 18.84
CA ASN A 94 -11.93 -5.22 19.44
C ASN A 94 -10.81 -5.75 20.35
N GLY A 95 -10.57 -7.07 20.29
CA GLY A 95 -9.51 -7.75 21.04
C GLY A 95 -10.07 -8.55 22.23
N GLY A 96 -9.57 -9.78 22.40
CA GLY A 96 -9.99 -10.70 23.46
C GLY A 96 -11.13 -11.64 23.07
N GLU A 97 -11.71 -11.49 21.88
CA GLU A 97 -12.67 -12.45 21.35
C GLU A 97 -12.00 -13.79 21.05
N THR A 98 -12.64 -14.88 21.49
CA THR A 98 -12.27 -16.23 21.08
C THR A 98 -13.21 -16.66 19.96
N TRP A 99 -12.66 -16.90 18.78
CA TRP A 99 -13.42 -17.40 17.64
C TRP A 99 -13.18 -18.89 17.47
N ALA A 100 -14.24 -19.63 17.15
CA ALA A 100 -14.08 -20.99 16.68
C ALA A 100 -13.32 -20.99 15.36
N ALA A 101 -12.54 -22.06 15.12
CA ALA A 101 -11.70 -22.20 13.93
C ALA A 101 -12.48 -22.12 12.61
N SER A 102 -13.78 -22.42 12.65
CA SER A 102 -14.71 -22.23 11.54
C SER A 102 -15.84 -21.31 11.96
N GLY A 103 -16.32 -20.50 11.01
CA GLY A 103 -17.41 -19.57 11.23
C GLY A 103 -17.31 -18.36 10.30
N ALA A 104 -18.45 -17.74 10.03
CA ALA A 104 -18.51 -16.42 9.41
C ALA A 104 -18.65 -15.39 10.53
N TYR A 105 -17.67 -14.51 10.65
CA TYR A 105 -17.67 -13.44 11.66
C TYR A 105 -17.76 -12.10 10.95
N THR A 106 -18.68 -11.25 11.41
CA THR A 106 -18.79 -9.88 10.91
C THR A 106 -17.77 -9.00 11.62
N ILE A 107 -16.97 -8.29 10.83
CA ILE A 107 -16.04 -7.27 11.31
C ILE A 107 -16.70 -5.91 11.11
N THR A 108 -16.70 -5.08 12.15
CA THR A 108 -17.36 -3.77 12.16
C THR A 108 -16.41 -2.71 12.71
N TRP A 109 -16.40 -1.56 12.06
CA TRP A 109 -15.63 -0.39 12.45
C TRP A 109 -16.35 0.88 12.03
N THR A 110 -15.93 1.99 12.62
CA THR A 110 -16.25 3.34 12.17
C THR A 110 -14.98 4.02 11.71
N ALA A 111 -15.08 4.92 10.74
CA ALA A 111 -13.94 5.69 10.27
C ALA A 111 -14.37 7.06 9.77
N SER A 112 -13.48 8.03 9.88
CA SER A 112 -13.71 9.41 9.46
C SER A 112 -12.42 10.05 8.98
N ASP A 113 -12.54 10.89 7.96
CA ASP A 113 -11.47 11.74 7.46
C ASP A 113 -11.94 13.19 7.56
N LEU A 114 -11.20 14.02 8.30
CA LEU A 114 -11.60 15.41 8.53
C LEU A 114 -11.41 16.30 7.28
N ASP A 115 -10.52 15.89 6.38
CA ASP A 115 -10.26 16.57 5.12
C ASP A 115 -11.30 16.20 4.04
N GLY A 116 -12.19 15.24 4.33
CA GLY A 116 -13.22 14.77 3.41
C GLY A 116 -12.69 13.84 2.31
N GLY A 117 -11.49 13.29 2.48
CA GLY A 117 -10.90 12.34 1.55
C GLY A 117 -11.68 11.02 1.49
N PRO A 118 -11.75 10.35 0.32
CA PRO A 118 -12.34 9.01 0.24
C PRO A 118 -11.48 8.02 1.02
N LEU A 119 -12.11 7.22 1.87
CA LEU A 119 -11.44 6.20 2.67
C LEU A 119 -11.44 4.85 1.96
N THR A 120 -10.27 4.20 1.94
CA THR A 120 -10.12 2.80 1.49
C THR A 120 -9.57 1.96 2.64
N TYR A 121 -10.05 0.74 2.77
CA TYR A 121 -9.71 -0.15 3.89
C TYR A 121 -9.10 -1.45 3.39
N SER A 122 -8.11 -1.96 4.12
CA SER A 122 -7.63 -3.34 3.98
C SER A 122 -7.81 -4.06 5.32
N VAL A 123 -8.45 -5.23 5.26
CA VAL A 123 -8.63 -6.09 6.43
C VAL A 123 -7.69 -7.27 6.27
N ARG A 124 -6.85 -7.52 7.28
CA ARG A 124 -5.88 -8.61 7.27
C ARG A 124 -6.07 -9.47 8.51
N ALA A 125 -6.46 -10.72 8.29
CA ALA A 125 -6.44 -11.77 9.30
C ALA A 125 -5.13 -12.57 9.17
N LEU A 126 -4.49 -12.85 10.30
CA LEU A 126 -3.36 -13.78 10.36
C LEU A 126 -3.91 -15.13 10.80
N GLN A 127 -3.59 -16.19 10.05
CA GLN A 127 -3.88 -17.54 10.52
C GLN A 127 -3.01 -17.85 11.74
N PRO A 128 -3.57 -18.46 12.80
CA PRO A 128 -2.75 -18.96 13.90
C PRO A 128 -1.73 -19.97 13.36
N ARG A 129 -0.52 -19.91 13.91
CA ARG A 129 0.58 -20.81 13.58
C ARG A 129 0.17 -22.23 13.98
N TRP A 130 0.50 -23.22 13.15
CA TRP A 130 0.16 -24.65 13.35
C TRP A 130 0.68 -25.29 14.66
N ASP A 131 1.35 -24.54 15.54
CA ASP A 131 1.98 -25.04 16.76
C ASP A 131 1.08 -24.94 18.03
N GLU A 132 -0.12 -24.34 17.94
CA GLU A 132 -1.06 -24.21 19.08
C GLU A 132 -2.25 -25.19 19.07
N LEU A 133 -2.34 -26.07 18.07
CA LEU A 133 -3.25 -27.21 18.12
C LEU A 133 -2.47 -28.41 18.66
N GLY A 134 -2.48 -28.58 19.99
CA GLY A 134 -2.00 -29.81 20.63
C GLY A 134 -2.70 -31.06 20.06
N PRO A 135 -2.07 -32.25 20.12
CA PRO A 135 -2.58 -33.43 19.45
C PRO A 135 -3.78 -33.99 20.21
N SER A 136 -4.95 -34.02 19.58
CA SER A 136 -5.99 -35.00 19.92
C SER A 136 -6.66 -35.52 18.65
N LEU A 137 -5.89 -36.24 17.85
CA LEU A 137 -6.43 -37.35 17.07
C LEU A 137 -5.64 -38.57 17.49
N ASP A 138 -6.15 -39.26 18.51
CA ASP A 138 -5.85 -40.65 18.74
C ASP A 138 -6.37 -41.43 17.52
N CYS A 139 -5.48 -41.71 16.56
CA CYS A 139 -5.73 -42.76 15.60
C CYS A 139 -5.57 -44.08 16.36
N GLY A 140 -6.67 -44.52 16.98
CA GLY A 140 -6.72 -45.78 17.71
C GLY A 140 -6.14 -46.91 16.86
N HIS A 141 -4.97 -47.39 17.25
CA HIS A 141 -4.42 -48.66 16.81
C HIS A 141 -5.28 -49.77 17.43
N GLY A 142 -6.31 -50.20 16.70
CA GLY A 142 -7.03 -51.43 17.02
C GLY A 142 -6.18 -52.65 16.67
N HIS A 143 -5.32 -53.08 17.60
CA HIS A 143 -4.69 -54.39 17.56
C HIS A 143 -5.69 -55.42 18.11
N ALA A 144 -6.42 -56.12 17.25
CA ALA A 144 -7.28 -57.21 17.66
C ALA A 144 -6.42 -58.46 17.93
N THR A 145 -6.05 -58.70 19.19
CA THR A 145 -5.64 -60.03 19.66
C THR A 145 -6.86 -60.76 20.20
N GLY A 146 -7.46 -61.62 19.38
CA GLY A 146 -8.46 -62.60 19.81
C GLY A 146 -7.81 -63.98 19.95
N GLY A 147 -7.64 -64.44 21.19
CA GLY A 147 -7.12 -65.75 21.55
C GLY A 147 -8.09 -66.91 21.31
N GLN A 148 -7.52 -68.11 21.27
CA GLN A 148 -8.15 -69.42 21.05
C GLN A 148 -9.08 -69.88 22.18
N ARG A 149 -10.17 -70.59 21.83
CA ARG A 149 -10.48 -72.02 22.13
C ARG A 149 -11.99 -72.28 22.17
N GLY A 150 -12.36 -73.44 21.63
CA GLY A 150 -13.69 -74.05 21.58
C GLY A 150 -13.72 -75.08 20.47
#